data_AF-A0A0D2JHQ6-F1
#
_entry.id   AF-A0A0D2JHQ6-F1
#
_cell.length_a   1.000
_cell.length_b   1.000
_cell.length_c   1.000
_cell.angle_alpha   90.00
_cell.angle_beta   90.00
_cell.angle_gamma   90.00
#
_symmetry.space_group_name_H-M   'P 1'
#
loop_
_entity.id
_entity.type
_entity.pdbx_description
1 polymer ?
#
loop_
_entity_poly.entity_id
_entity_poly.type
_entity_poly.pdbx_seq_one_letter_code
_entity_poly.pdbx_strand_id
1 'polypeptide(L)'
;MPSKRYETGLVFLRGWRKFDVDDLVEYRTPNCLQGFAPAVSNDIVWNNEQVQDFYSPLQGKVMKSLSLTVKEVFEDNKDNKMAVWLNNRVEFGQDVGVAGGGYIMMLWFDEKQEKVTKFIE
;
A
#
# COMPACT_ATOMS: atom_id res chain seq x y z
N MET A 1 -16.87 9.83 -14.75
CA MET A 1 -15.48 10.18 -14.41
C MET A 1 -15.11 9.42 -13.15
N PRO A 2 -13.88 8.93 -13.02
CA PRO A 2 -13.43 8.32 -11.76
C PRO A 2 -13.51 9.35 -10.63
N SER A 3 -13.77 8.89 -9.41
CA SER A 3 -13.75 9.75 -8.23
C SER A 3 -12.31 10.22 -7.95
N LYS A 4 -12.14 11.33 -7.23
CA LYS A 4 -10.82 11.80 -6.81
C LYS A 4 -10.10 10.75 -5.96
N ARG A 5 -10.83 10.10 -5.05
CA ARG A 5 -10.35 8.97 -4.25
C ARG A 5 -9.83 7.81 -5.10
N TYR A 6 -10.57 7.42 -6.14
CA TYR A 6 -10.15 6.34 -7.04
C TYR A 6 -8.81 6.68 -7.69
N GLU A 7 -8.67 7.90 -8.21
CA GLU A 7 -7.41 8.38 -8.80
C GLU A 7 -6.27 8.35 -7.78
N THR A 8 -6.48 8.92 -6.59
CA THR A 8 -5.49 8.93 -5.51
C THR A 8 -5.10 7.53 -5.07
N GLY A 9 -6.06 6.61 -4.93
CA GLY A 9 -5.80 5.23 -4.56
C GLY A 9 -4.96 4.49 -5.60
N LEU A 10 -5.24 4.68 -6.90
CA LEU A 10 -4.40 4.11 -7.95
C LEU A 10 -3.01 4.73 -8.04
N VAL A 11 -2.84 5.99 -7.64
CA VAL A 11 -1.52 6.62 -7.54
C VAL A 11 -0.76 6.06 -6.33
N PHE A 12 -1.40 5.95 -5.18
CA PHE A 12 -0.85 5.29 -3.98
C PHE A 12 -0.34 3.88 -4.31
N LEU A 13 -1.14 3.05 -5.00
CA LEU A 13 -0.74 1.70 -5.41
C LEU A 13 0.41 1.67 -6.42
N ARG A 14 0.60 2.75 -7.19
CA ARG A 14 1.73 2.86 -8.13
C ARG A 14 3.06 3.10 -7.41
N GLY A 15 3.05 3.75 -6.24
CA GLY A 15 4.28 3.96 -5.44
C GLY A 15 4.97 2.65 -5.06
N TRP A 16 4.20 1.57 -4.92
CA TRP A 16 4.71 0.24 -4.64
C TRP A 16 5.54 -0.38 -5.79
N ARG A 17 5.37 0.09 -7.04
CA ARG A 17 5.92 -0.59 -8.25
C ARG A 17 7.44 -0.67 -8.31
N LYS A 18 8.11 0.42 -7.94
CA LYS A 18 9.58 0.50 -7.94
C LYS A 18 10.19 0.07 -6.61
N PHE A 19 9.33 -0.15 -5.62
CA PHE A 19 9.73 -0.39 -4.24
C PHE A 19 10.71 0.67 -3.75
N ASP A 20 10.31 1.94 -3.96
CA ASP A 20 11.02 3.12 -3.46
C ASP A 20 10.31 3.63 -2.21
N VAL A 21 11.00 3.68 -1.08
CA VAL A 21 10.41 4.06 0.21
C VAL A 21 9.82 5.46 0.18
N ASP A 22 10.42 6.40 -0.56
CA ASP A 22 9.88 7.76 -0.70
C ASP A 22 8.54 7.73 -1.45
N ASP A 23 8.45 6.94 -2.52
CA ASP A 23 7.20 6.74 -3.28
C ASP A 23 6.12 6.04 -2.42
N LEU A 24 6.52 5.14 -1.51
CA LEU A 24 5.59 4.43 -0.61
C LEU A 24 4.89 5.36 0.37
N VAL A 25 5.56 6.44 0.81
CA VAL A 25 5.02 7.37 1.81
C VAL A 25 4.48 8.67 1.20
N GLU A 26 4.82 9.01 -0.05
CA GLU A 26 4.42 10.27 -0.69
C GLU A 26 2.90 10.52 -0.62
N TYR A 27 2.09 9.49 -0.88
CA TYR A 27 0.63 9.60 -0.93
C TYR A 27 -0.07 9.33 0.40
N ARG A 28 0.71 9.27 1.49
CA ARG A 28 0.20 9.15 2.85
C ARG A 28 0.08 10.52 3.50
N THR A 29 -0.89 10.69 4.40
CA THR A 29 -0.85 11.85 5.32
C THR A 29 0.31 11.69 6.29
N PRO A 30 0.80 12.78 6.93
CA PRO A 30 1.90 12.70 7.91
C PRO A 30 1.65 11.69 9.04
N ASN A 31 0.39 11.51 9.43
CA ASN A 31 -0.03 10.60 10.51
C ASN A 31 -0.68 9.31 9.97
N CYS A 32 -0.37 8.92 8.74
CA CYS A 32 -0.98 7.72 8.14
C CYS A 32 -0.60 6.45 8.91
N LEU A 33 -1.55 5.53 8.98
CA LEU A 33 -1.42 4.27 9.70
C LEU A 33 -1.56 3.07 8.76
N GLN A 34 -0.62 2.13 8.80
CA GLN A 34 -0.64 0.86 8.05
C GLN A 34 -0.89 -0.31 9.01
N GLY A 35 -1.90 -1.13 8.74
CA GLY A 35 -2.17 -2.35 9.49
C GLY A 35 -2.20 -3.59 8.59
N PHE A 36 -2.20 -4.77 9.21
CA PHE A 36 -2.18 -6.06 8.52
C PHE A 36 -3.34 -6.96 8.98
N ALA A 37 -3.92 -7.72 8.06
CA ALA A 37 -5.01 -8.66 8.29
C ALA A 37 -4.71 -10.06 7.68
N PRO A 38 -5.07 -11.17 8.34
CA PRO A 38 -5.60 -11.24 9.70
C PRO A 38 -4.58 -10.73 10.71
N ALA A 39 -5.05 -10.19 11.84
CA ALA A 39 -4.16 -9.65 12.87
C ALA A 39 -3.18 -10.75 13.34
N VAL A 40 -1.92 -10.62 12.95
CA VAL A 40 -0.83 -11.50 13.38
C VAL A 40 -0.23 -10.91 14.66
N SER A 41 -0.65 -11.44 15.82
CA SER A 41 -0.14 -11.15 17.17
C SER A 41 0.20 -9.68 17.47
N ASN A 42 -0.66 -9.03 18.27
CA ASN A 42 -0.68 -7.59 18.56
C ASN A 42 -1.07 -6.79 17.31
N ASP A 43 -2.07 -5.92 17.42
CA ASP A 43 -2.51 -5.03 16.34
C ASP A 43 -1.42 -4.01 16.00
N ILE A 44 -0.33 -4.48 15.37
CA ILE A 44 0.80 -3.66 15.03
C ILE A 44 0.35 -2.78 13.86
N VAL A 45 0.05 -1.53 14.22
CA VAL A 45 -0.22 -0.47 13.27
C VAL A 45 1.05 0.35 13.14
N TRP A 46 1.61 0.41 11.92
CA TRP A 46 2.80 1.18 11.62
C TRP A 46 2.45 2.61 11.23
N ASN A 47 3.14 3.59 11.80
CA ASN A 47 3.19 4.94 11.26
C ASN A 47 4.17 5.02 10.07
N ASN A 48 4.28 6.19 9.43
CA ASN A 48 5.19 6.36 8.28
C ASN A 48 6.66 6.11 8.63
N GLU A 49 7.13 6.49 9.82
CA GLU A 49 8.51 6.27 10.27
C GLU A 49 8.81 4.76 10.36
N GLN A 50 7.95 3.98 11.00
CA GLN A 50 8.10 2.52 11.12
C GLN A 50 8.05 1.81 9.76
N VAL A 51 7.23 2.32 8.83
CA VAL A 51 7.19 1.84 7.45
C VAL A 51 8.52 2.11 6.74
N GLN A 52 9.06 3.31 6.88
CA GLN A 52 10.36 3.67 6.33
C GLN A 52 11.47 2.80 6.93
N ASP A 53 11.51 2.65 8.25
CA ASP A 53 12.49 1.82 8.95
C ASP A 53 12.47 0.36 8.49
N PHE A 54 11.28 -0.19 8.24
CA PHE A 54 11.13 -1.56 7.78
C PHE A 54 11.55 -1.75 6.32
N TYR A 55 11.12 -0.86 5.41
CA TYR A 55 11.32 -1.06 3.97
C TYR A 55 12.66 -0.51 3.44
N SER A 56 13.24 0.50 4.09
CA SER A 56 14.54 1.09 3.69
C SER A 56 15.68 0.07 3.56
N PRO A 57 15.89 -0.86 4.50
CA PRO A 57 16.94 -1.87 4.36
C PRO A 57 16.65 -2.91 3.26
N LEU A 58 15.39 -3.06 2.83
CA LEU A 58 14.97 -4.02 1.80
C LEU A 58 15.15 -3.46 0.39
N GLN A 59 15.00 -2.14 0.21
CA GLN A 59 15.08 -1.45 -1.07
C GLN A 59 16.44 -1.67 -1.74
N GLY A 60 16.43 -2.22 -2.96
CA GLY A 60 17.61 -2.43 -3.80
C GLY A 60 18.58 -3.52 -3.32
N LYS A 61 18.44 -4.02 -2.09
CA LYS A 61 19.28 -5.09 -1.51
C LYS A 61 18.59 -6.45 -1.49
N VAL A 62 17.35 -6.47 -1.00
CA VAL A 62 16.57 -7.71 -0.83
C VAL A 62 15.47 -7.76 -1.87
N MET A 63 14.73 -6.67 -2.05
CA MET A 63 13.65 -6.57 -3.02
C MET A 63 14.09 -5.71 -4.20
N LYS A 64 14.02 -6.31 -5.39
CA LYS A 64 14.35 -5.67 -6.67
C LYS A 64 13.13 -4.93 -7.23
N SER A 65 11.96 -5.55 -7.16
CA SER A 65 10.70 -4.95 -7.56
C SER A 65 9.53 -5.58 -6.81
N LEU A 66 8.46 -4.80 -6.66
CA LEU A 66 7.17 -5.29 -6.19
C LEU A 66 6.13 -4.71 -7.12
N SER A 67 5.36 -5.55 -7.79
CA SER A 67 4.35 -5.10 -8.76
C SER A 67 2.96 -5.47 -8.27
N LEU A 68 2.05 -4.50 -8.31
CA LEU A 68 0.65 -4.69 -7.94
C LEU A 68 -0.22 -4.71 -9.20
N THR A 69 -1.07 -5.72 -9.31
CA THR A 69 -2.06 -5.87 -10.38
C THR A 69 -3.45 -5.79 -9.78
N VAL A 70 -4.13 -4.66 -9.98
CA VAL A 70 -5.50 -4.42 -9.53
C VAL A 70 -6.46 -5.35 -10.29
N LYS A 71 -7.32 -6.04 -9.55
CA LYS A 71 -8.39 -6.90 -10.06
C LYS A 71 -9.72 -6.16 -10.02
N GLU A 72 -10.05 -5.59 -8.87
CA GLU A 72 -11.33 -4.95 -8.64
C GLU A 72 -11.20 -3.85 -7.58
N VAL A 73 -12.07 -2.85 -7.68
CA VAL A 73 -12.11 -1.70 -6.78
C VAL A 73 -13.55 -1.48 -6.33
N PHE A 74 -13.73 -1.38 -5.01
CA PHE A 74 -15.00 -1.06 -4.37
C PHE A 74 -14.89 0.26 -3.62
N GLU A 75 -15.75 1.23 -3.93
CA GLU A 75 -15.74 2.53 -3.27
C GLU A 75 -16.90 2.68 -2.28
N ASP A 76 -16.61 3.21 -1.09
CA ASP A 76 -17.63 3.58 -0.09
C ASP A 76 -17.69 5.10 0.06
N ASN A 77 -18.60 5.73 -0.68
CA ASN A 77 -18.77 7.18 -0.67
C ASN A 77 -19.17 7.76 0.69
N LYS A 78 -19.90 6.99 1.51
CA LYS A 78 -20.38 7.47 2.80
C LYS A 78 -19.23 7.63 3.79
N ASP A 79 -18.30 6.68 3.75
CA ASP A 79 -17.23 6.58 4.73
C ASP A 79 -15.86 7.07 4.21
N ASN A 80 -15.80 7.55 2.97
CA ASN A 80 -14.57 7.99 2.30
C ASN A 80 -13.47 6.90 2.26
N LYS A 81 -13.87 5.66 1.95
CA LYS A 81 -12.99 4.48 1.88
C LYS A 81 -12.99 3.82 0.52
N MET A 82 -12.01 2.98 0.25
CA MET A 82 -11.95 2.12 -0.92
C MET A 82 -11.37 0.76 -0.53
N ALA A 83 -11.90 -0.33 -1.06
CA ALA A 83 -11.26 -1.64 -1.01
C ALA A 83 -10.74 -1.99 -2.40
N VAL A 84 -9.51 -2.52 -2.47
CA VAL A 84 -8.86 -2.91 -3.71
C VAL A 84 -8.45 -4.37 -3.61
N TRP A 85 -9.07 -5.20 -4.44
CA TRP A 85 -8.59 -6.55 -4.66
C TRP A 85 -7.46 -6.51 -5.69
N LEU A 86 -6.31 -7.05 -5.33
CA LEU A 86 -5.13 -7.06 -6.18
C LEU A 86 -4.29 -8.31 -6.00
N ASN A 87 -3.42 -8.57 -6.97
CA ASN A 87 -2.31 -9.50 -6.80
C ASN A 87 -1.02 -8.72 -6.66
N ASN A 88 -0.13 -9.17 -5.77
CA ASN A 88 1.25 -8.72 -5.77
C ASN A 88 2.17 -9.74 -6.48
N ARG A 89 3.31 -9.25 -6.93
CA ARG A 89 4.42 -10.08 -7.40
C ARG A 89 5.72 -9.38 -7.01
N VAL A 90 6.52 -10.06 -6.19
CA VAL A 90 7.79 -9.59 -5.67
C VAL A 90 8.93 -10.32 -6.38
N GLU A 91 9.87 -9.54 -6.90
CA GLU A 91 11.17 -10.04 -7.33
C GLU A 91 12.21 -9.69 -6.30
N PHE A 92 12.93 -10.69 -5.82
CA PHE A 92 14.04 -10.48 -4.90
C PHE A 92 15.35 -10.31 -5.68
N GLY A 93 16.32 -9.62 -5.07
CA GLY A 93 17.66 -9.42 -5.64
C GLY A 93 18.55 -10.66 -5.57
N GLN A 94 18.21 -11.62 -4.70
CA GLN A 94 18.91 -12.91 -4.57
C GLN A 94 18.20 -13.99 -5.39
N ASP A 95 18.87 -15.13 -5.61
CA ASP A 95 18.35 -16.31 -6.33
C ASP A 95 17.31 -17.10 -5.48
N VAL A 96 16.37 -16.38 -4.87
CA VAL A 96 15.26 -16.91 -4.05
C VAL A 96 13.95 -17.01 -4.85
N GLY A 97 13.98 -16.64 -6.14
CA GLY A 97 12.83 -16.74 -7.04
C GLY A 97 11.83 -15.59 -6.90
N VAL A 98 10.59 -15.86 -7.32
CA VAL A 98 9.49 -14.89 -7.33
C VAL A 98 8.44 -15.32 -6.32
N ALA A 99 8.02 -14.39 -5.46
CA ALA A 99 6.89 -14.59 -4.56
C ALA A 99 5.69 -13.74 -4.99
N GLY A 100 4.49 -14.16 -4.63
CA GLY A 100 3.26 -13.41 -4.89
C GLY A 100 2.03 -14.02 -4.25
N GLY A 101 0.99 -13.22 -4.15
CA GLY A 101 -0.28 -13.58 -3.54
C GLY A 101 -1.39 -12.59 -3.89
N GLY A 102 -2.63 -12.95 -3.53
CA GLY A 102 -3.78 -12.07 -3.61
C GLY A 102 -3.99 -11.34 -2.29
N TYR A 103 -4.30 -10.05 -2.36
CA TYR A 103 -4.54 -9.17 -1.21
C TYR A 103 -5.80 -8.35 -1.41
N ILE A 104 -6.42 -7.96 -0.30
CA ILE A 104 -7.43 -6.90 -0.28
C ILE A 104 -6.85 -5.74 0.52
N MET A 105 -6.54 -4.63 -0.15
CA MET A 105 -6.12 -3.40 0.51
C MET A 105 -7.33 -2.51 0.77
N MET A 106 -7.63 -2.23 2.04
CA MET A 106 -8.61 -1.23 2.42
C MET A 106 -7.91 0.11 2.65
N LEU A 107 -8.33 1.15 1.96
CA LEU A 107 -7.75 2.50 2.00
C LEU A 107 -8.78 3.49 2.56
N TRP A 108 -8.34 4.35 3.47
CA TRP A 108 -9.07 5.50 3.99
C TRP A 108 -8.39 6.77 3.51
N PHE A 109 -9.18 7.80 3.24
CA PHE A 109 -8.68 9.04 2.65
C PHE A 109 -8.92 10.24 3.56
N ASP A 110 -8.15 11.30 3.37
CA ASP A 110 -8.43 12.60 3.96
C ASP A 110 -9.71 13.23 3.36
N GLU A 111 -10.22 14.29 3.99
CA GLU A 111 -11.48 14.94 3.58
C GLU A 111 -11.46 15.41 2.11
N LYS A 112 -10.27 15.73 1.59
CA LYS A 112 -10.07 16.19 0.20
C LYS A 112 -9.84 15.05 -0.79
N GLN A 113 -9.69 13.82 -0.31
CA GLN A 113 -9.36 12.64 -1.12
C GLN A 113 -8.01 12.75 -1.83
N GLU A 114 -7.08 13.52 -1.29
CA GLU A 114 -5.76 13.78 -1.87
C GLU A 114 -4.68 12.85 -1.32
N LYS A 115 -4.90 12.30 -0.10
CA LYS A 115 -3.94 11.43 0.59
C LYS A 115 -4.65 10.28 1.32
N VAL A 116 -3.92 9.20 1.54
CA VAL A 116 -4.33 8.05 2.36
C VAL A 116 -4.04 8.33 3.83
N THR A 117 -5.03 8.18 4.70
CA THR A 117 -4.92 8.39 6.16
C THR A 117 -4.73 7.09 6.93
N LYS A 118 -5.19 5.98 6.37
CA LYS A 118 -5.02 4.65 6.93
C LYS A 118 -5.13 3.63 5.80
N PHE A 119 -4.43 2.52 5.92
CA PHE A 119 -4.77 1.32 5.18
C PHE A 119 -4.54 0.04 5.96
N ILE A 120 -5.23 -1.01 5.52
CA ILE A 120 -5.09 -2.37 6.02
C ILE A 120 -4.89 -3.28 4.82
N GLU A 121 -3.92 -4.18 4.88
CA GLU A 121 -3.62 -5.19 3.84
C GLU A 121 -3.64 -6.63 4.35
#